data_AF-A0AAV9MHE3-F1
#
_entry.id   AF-A0AAV9MHE3-F1
#
_cell.length_a   1.000
_cell.length_b   1.000
_cell.length_c   1.000
_cell.angle_alpha   90.00
_cell.angle_beta   90.00
_cell.angle_gamma   90.00
#
_symmetry.space_group_name_H-M   'P 1'
#
loop_
_entity.id
_entity.type
_entity.pdbx_description
1 polymer ?
#
loop_
_entity_poly.entity_id
_entity_poly.type
_entity_poly.pdbx_seq_one_letter_code
_entity_poly.pdbx_strand_id
1 'polypeptide(L)'
;MDSLLVVDMMNNRTSQNRNLKFIMDETVDLVGNDDFCCTHCFKEVNTVADHLSKLATMRSGRMLYNMLDQLPSGIKGVYLLDKMQVPSIRIRYDKAHFL
;
A
#
# COMPACT_ATOMS: atom_id res chain seq x y z
N MET A 1 4.31 2.71 3.03
CA MET A 1 3.35 1.63 3.37
C MET A 1 2.53 2.08 4.57
N ASP A 2 1.25 1.69 4.66
CA ASP A 2 0.34 2.13 5.73
C ASP A 2 0.28 1.21 6.95
N SER A 3 0.98 0.06 6.90
CA SER A 3 1.20 -0.76 8.07
C SER A 3 2.53 -0.42 8.72
N LEU A 4 2.49 0.30 9.85
CA LEU A 4 3.68 0.64 10.63
C LEU A 4 4.43 -0.62 11.06
N LEU A 5 3.71 -1.66 11.47
CA LEU A 5 4.30 -2.94 11.86
C LEU A 5 5.15 -3.55 10.73
N VAL A 6 4.65 -3.54 9.49
CA VAL A 6 5.39 -4.09 8.35
C VAL A 6 6.59 -3.22 8.01
N VAL A 7 6.46 -1.89 8.09
CA VAL A 7 7.59 -0.97 7.89
C VAL A 7 8.70 -1.24 8.90
N ASP A 8 8.36 -1.38 10.18
CA ASP A 8 9.33 -1.65 11.23
C ASP A 8 10.00 -3.02 11.03
N MET A 9 9.23 -4.04 10.65
CA MET A 9 9.79 -5.36 10.32
C MET A 9 10.78 -5.26 9.16
N MET A 10 10.42 -4.57 8.08
CA MET A 10 11.26 -4.42 6.87
C MET A 10 12.56 -3.66 7.17
N ASN A 11 12.48 -2.54 7.88
CA ASN A 11 13.64 -1.70 8.20
C ASN A 11 14.59 -2.37 9.20
N ASN A 12 14.05 -3.11 10.18
CA ASN A 12 14.87 -3.80 11.17
C ASN A 12 15.27 -5.22 10.74
N ARG A 13 14.76 -5.72 9.61
CA ARG A 13 14.91 -7.12 9.16
C ARG A 13 14.52 -8.15 10.23
N THR A 14 13.47 -7.85 11.00
CA THR A 14 12.99 -8.71 12.08
C THR A 14 11.57 -9.18 11.82
N SER A 15 11.34 -10.49 11.98
CA SER A 15 10.00 -11.06 12.09
C SER A 15 10.08 -12.37 12.88
N GLN A 16 9.14 -12.58 13.79
CA GLN A 16 8.99 -13.86 14.49
C GLN A 16 8.33 -14.92 13.59
N ASN A 17 7.67 -14.50 12.51
CA ASN A 17 7.01 -15.38 11.56
C ASN A 17 7.98 -15.74 10.42
N ARG A 18 8.33 -17.02 10.29
CA ARG A 18 9.28 -17.49 9.27
C ARG A 18 8.81 -17.24 7.83
N ASN A 19 7.50 -17.34 7.57
CA ASN A 19 6.96 -17.10 6.23
C ASN A 19 7.07 -15.62 5.85
N LEU A 20 6.76 -14.72 6.80
CA LEU A 20 6.94 -13.30 6.57
C LEU A 20 8.41 -12.96 6.37
N LYS A 21 9.30 -13.50 7.21
CA LYS A 21 10.75 -13.30 7.05
C LYS A 21 11.23 -13.71 5.65
N PHE A 22 10.83 -14.88 5.16
CA PHE A 22 11.18 -15.33 3.81
C PHE A 22 10.72 -14.35 2.72
N ILE A 23 9.46 -13.91 2.78
CA ILE A 23 8.91 -12.94 1.81
C ILE A 23 9.68 -11.62 1.87
N MET A 24 10.03 -11.16 3.08
CA MET A 24 10.78 -9.91 3.28
C MET A 24 12.20 -10.01 2.72
N ASP A 25 12.91 -11.10 3.01
CA ASP A 25 14.27 -11.34 2.51
C ASP A 25 14.26 -11.40 0.97
N GLU A 26 13.32 -12.13 0.36
CA GLU A 26 13.13 -12.17 -1.10
C GLU A 26 12.84 -10.77 -1.67
N THR A 27 12.00 -9.97 -0.98
CA THR A 27 11.67 -8.61 -1.42
C THR A 27 12.90 -7.70 -1.41
N VAL A 28 13.75 -7.82 -0.39
CA VAL A 28 14.98 -7.01 -0.30
C VAL A 28 16.00 -7.43 -1.35
N ASP A 29 16.15 -8.74 -1.59
CA ASP A 29 17.03 -9.25 -2.64
C ASP A 29 16.60 -8.75 -4.03
N LEU A 30 15.30 -8.66 -4.29
CA LEU A 30 14.74 -8.16 -5.55
C LEU A 30 14.99 -6.66 -5.79
N VAL A 31 15.02 -5.84 -4.74
CA VAL A 31 15.24 -4.39 -4.87
C VAL A 31 16.73 -4.05 -5.05
N GLY A 32 17.61 -5.03 -4.82
CA GLY A 32 19.06 -4.81 -4.77
C GLY A 32 19.45 -4.35 -3.37
N ASN A 33 20.59 -4.86 -2.88
CA ASN A 33 21.06 -4.61 -1.51
C ASN A 33 21.43 -3.15 -1.19
N ASP A 34 21.28 -2.23 -2.14
CA ASP A 34 21.61 -0.82 -1.95
C ASP A 34 20.42 -0.08 -1.29
N ASP A 35 20.65 0.37 -0.05
CA ASP A 35 19.84 1.32 0.72
C ASP A 35 18.31 1.15 0.66
N PHE A 36 17.82 -0.08 0.74
CA PHE A 36 16.40 -0.34 0.89
C PHE A 36 15.85 0.28 2.19
N CYS A 37 14.94 1.24 2.06
CA CYS A 37 14.27 1.90 3.18
C CYS A 37 12.75 1.96 2.95
N CYS A 38 12.00 1.46 3.93
CA CYS A 38 10.55 1.58 3.96
C CYS A 38 10.14 2.78 4.81
N THR A 39 9.27 3.63 4.29
CA THR A 39 8.66 4.72 5.06
C THR A 39 7.18 4.44 5.33
N HIS A 40 6.77 4.68 6.57
CA HIS A 40 5.37 4.63 6.95
C HIS A 40 4.61 5.84 6.38
N CYS A 41 3.41 5.60 5.88
CA CYS A 41 2.50 6.64 5.43
C CYS A 41 1.10 6.41 6.00
N PHE A 42 0.30 7.46 6.14
CA PHE A 42 -1.08 7.29 6.60
C PHE A 42 -1.92 6.56 5.55
N LYS A 43 -2.96 5.85 5.99
CA LYS A 43 -3.86 5.12 5.09
C LYS A 43 -4.53 6.04 4.07
N GLU A 44 -4.78 7.26 4.46
CA GLU A 44 -5.40 8.32 3.66
C GLU A 44 -4.54 8.71 2.45
N VAL A 45 -3.22 8.54 2.52
CA VAL A 45 -2.31 8.77 1.39
C VAL A 45 -1.96 7.48 0.64
N ASN A 46 -2.16 6.30 1.24
CA ASN A 46 -1.90 5.00 0.59
C ASN A 46 -3.08 4.52 -0.27
N THR A 47 -3.89 5.43 -0.81
CA THR A 47 -5.19 5.11 -1.43
C THR A 47 -5.05 4.34 -2.73
N VAL A 48 -4.08 4.66 -3.58
CA VAL A 48 -3.84 3.95 -4.85
C VAL A 48 -3.53 2.47 -4.59
N ALA A 49 -2.62 2.19 -3.64
CA ALA A 49 -2.25 0.83 -3.27
C ALA A 49 -3.42 0.06 -2.63
N ASP A 50 -4.22 0.71 -1.78
CA ASP A 50 -5.43 0.11 -1.18
C ASP A 50 -6.47 -0.26 -2.26
N HIS A 51 -6.71 0.60 -3.26
CA HIS A 51 -7.64 0.32 -4.35
C HIS A 51 -7.14 -0.82 -5.25
N LEU A 52 -5.84 -0.84 -5.59
CA LEU A 52 -5.24 -1.94 -6.35
C LEU A 52 -5.31 -3.27 -5.60
N SER A 53 -5.06 -3.25 -4.29
CA SER A 53 -5.14 -4.44 -3.43
C SER A 53 -6.56 -5.00 -3.39
N LYS A 54 -7.57 -4.13 -3.22
CA LYS A 54 -8.99 -4.52 -3.30
C LYS A 54 -9.34 -5.13 -4.65
N LEU A 55 -8.91 -4.49 -5.75
CA LEU A 55 -9.14 -5.04 -7.09
C LEU A 55 -8.52 -6.44 -7.25
N ALA A 56 -7.30 -6.64 -6.74
CA ALA A 56 -6.62 -7.93 -6.79
C ALA A 56 -7.37 -9.02 -5.99
N THR A 57 -8.03 -8.67 -4.88
CA THR A 57 -8.90 -9.63 -4.16
C THR A 57 -10.18 -9.99 -4.91
N MET A 58 -10.65 -9.13 -5.80
CA MET A 58 -11.88 -9.34 -6.57
C MET A 58 -11.66 -10.07 -7.91
N ARG A 59 -10.42 -10.10 -8.41
CA ARG A 59 -10.09 -10.69 -9.71
C ARG A 59 -9.23 -11.94 -9.52
N SER A 60 -9.50 -12.98 -10.31
CA SER A 60 -8.60 -14.12 -10.42
C SER A 60 -7.55 -13.85 -11.49
N GLY A 61 -6.28 -14.09 -11.17
CA GLY A 61 -5.15 -13.93 -12.08
C GLY A 61 -4.32 -12.66 -11.88
N ARG A 62 -3.07 -12.71 -12.37
CA ARG A 62 -2.14 -11.58 -12.33
C ARG A 62 -2.46 -10.62 -13.47
N MET A 63 -2.68 -9.34 -13.14
CA MET A 63 -2.75 -8.27 -14.13
C MET A 63 -1.63 -7.26 -13.90
N LEU A 64 -1.03 -6.82 -14.99
CA LEU A 64 -0.01 -5.79 -15.01
C LEU A 64 -0.56 -4.59 -15.79
N TYR A 65 -0.54 -3.42 -15.16
CA TYR A 65 -0.97 -2.16 -15.77
C TYR A 65 0.25 -1.29 -16.05
N ASN A 66 0.67 -1.21 -17.31
CA ASN A 66 1.83 -0.43 -17.74
C ASN A 66 1.45 0.98 -18.21
N MET A 67 0.17 1.19 -18.51
CA MET A 67 -0.34 2.48 -18.99
C MET A 67 -1.57 2.91 -18.19
N LEU A 68 -1.72 4.22 -18.02
CA LEU A 68 -2.84 4.82 -17.29
C LEU A 68 -4.20 4.41 -17.87
N ASP A 69 -4.29 4.20 -19.18
CA ASP A 69 -5.54 3.81 -19.85
C ASP A 69 -5.94 2.36 -19.60
N GLN A 70 -5.03 1.55 -19.08
CA GLN A 70 -5.34 0.17 -18.69
C GLN A 70 -5.92 0.10 -17.27
N LEU A 71 -5.79 1.16 -16.46
CA LEU A 71 -6.31 1.18 -15.10
C LEU A 71 -7.85 1.30 -15.10
N PRO A 72 -8.54 0.55 -14.23
CA PRO A 72 -9.97 0.75 -14.01
C PRO A 72 -10.29 2.18 -13.59
N SER A 73 -11.44 2.70 -14.02
CA SER A 73 -11.84 4.09 -13.82
C SER A 73 -11.75 4.56 -12.36
N GLY A 74 -12.19 3.73 -11.41
CA GLY A 74 -12.11 4.04 -9.98
C GLY A 74 -10.68 4.22 -9.46
N ILE A 75 -9.72 3.46 -9.98
CA ILE A 75 -8.31 3.54 -9.59
C ILE A 75 -7.61 4.69 -10.32
N LYS A 76 -7.95 4.88 -11.61
CA LYS A 76 -7.43 5.98 -12.44
C LYS A 76 -7.70 7.35 -11.80
N GLY A 77 -8.91 7.54 -11.26
CA GLY A 77 -9.26 8.78 -10.54
C GLY A 77 -8.37 9.02 -9.31
N VAL A 78 -8.23 8.01 -8.44
CA VAL A 78 -7.42 8.10 -7.22
C VAL A 78 -5.93 8.33 -7.55
N TYR A 79 -5.41 7.65 -8.57
CA TYR A 79 -4.04 7.85 -9.06
C TYR A 79 -3.80 9.28 -9.56
N LEU A 80 -4.75 9.85 -10.32
CA LEU A 80 -4.63 11.23 -10.81
C LEU A 80 -4.64 12.24 -9.65
N LEU A 81 -5.50 12.06 -8.65
CA LEU A 81 -5.55 12.92 -7.47
C LEU A 81 -4.25 12.86 -6.66
N ASP A 82 -3.69 11.66 -6.48
CA ASP A 82 -2.41 11.45 -5.81
C ASP A 82 -1.26 12.14 -6.58
N LYS A 83 -1.22 12.00 -7.92
CA LYS A 83 -0.25 12.68 -8.77
C LYS A 83 -0.38 14.21 -8.71
N MET A 84 -1.58 14.72 -8.51
CA MET A 84 -1.86 16.15 -8.31
C MET A 84 -1.60 16.61 -6.87
N GLN A 85 -1.17 15.72 -5.97
CA GLN A 85 -0.93 16.00 -4.54
C GLN A 85 -2.16 16.60 -3.85
N VAL A 86 -3.36 16.18 -4.26
CA VAL A 86 -4.61 16.62 -3.64
C VAL A 86 -4.74 15.96 -2.26
N PRO A 87 -4.96 16.73 -1.17
CA PRO A 87 -5.13 16.16 0.15
C PRO A 87 -6.33 15.21 0.21
N SER A 88 -6.09 14.01 0.76
CA SER A 88 -7.13 13.03 1.04
C SER A 88 -7.60 13.19 2.48
N ILE A 89 -8.87 13.59 2.67
CA ILE A 89 -9.46 13.82 3.98
C ILE A 89 -10.37 12.65 4.33
N ARG A 90 -10.10 12.01 5.47
CA ARG A 90 -10.99 10.99 6.03
C ARG A 90 -11.71 11.54 7.25
N ILE A 91 -13.02 11.73 7.11
CA ILE A 91 -13.89 12.07 8.23
C ILE A 91 -14.27 10.77 8.94
N ARG A 92 -13.98 10.68 10.24
CA ARG A 92 -14.44 9.58 11.10
C ARG A 92 -15.50 10.13 12.03
N TYR A 93 -16.65 9.48 12.07
CA TYR A 93 -17.67 9.77 13.08
C TYR A 93 -17.34 8.97 14.34
N ASP A 94 -17.26 9.66 15.47
CA ASP A 94 -17.18 9.01 16.77
C ASP A 94 -18.59 8.50 17.15
N LYS A 95 -18.72 7.18 17.29
CA LYS A 95 -19.99 6.56 17.67
C LYS A 95 -20.36 6.81 19.14
N ALA A 96 -19.46 7.39 19.94
CA ALA A 96 -19.70 7.70 21.36
C ALA A 96 -20.64 8.90 21.61
N HIS A 97 -21.09 9.61 20.56
CA HIS A 97 -21.84 10.87 20.68
C HIS A 97 -23.29 10.83 20.16
N PHE A 98 -23.91 9.65 20.08
CA PHE A 98 -25.37 9.55 19.89
C PHE A 98 -26.04 9.46 21.27
N LEU A 99 -26.40 10.63 21.81
CA LEU A 99 -27.35 10.78 22.93
C LEU A 99 -28.77 10.38 22.51
#